data_AF-A0A3B8LPR8-F1
#
_entry.id   AF-A0A3B8LPR8-F1
#
_cell.length_a   1.000
_cell.length_b   1.000
_cell.length_c   1.000
_cell.angle_alpha   90.00
_cell.angle_beta   90.00
_cell.angle_gamma   90.00
#
_symmetry.space_group_name_H-M   'P 1'
#
loop_
_entity.id
_entity.type
_entity.pdbx_description
1 polymer ?
#
loop_
_entity_poly.entity_id
_entity_poly.type
_entity_poly.pdbx_seq_one_letter_code
_entity_poly.pdbx_strand_id
1 'polypeptide(L)' 'MISASHNPYHDNGIKLFGADGFKFSDAEELEIEAYLQRALDNDLPLIDGHHVGEVIRSDEGHKEYLAH' A
#
# COMPACT_ATOMS: atom_id res chain seq x y z
N MET A 1 5.61 0.44 -1.11
CA MET A 1 6.73 1.13 -1.81
C MET A 1 6.23 1.76 -3.11
N ILE A 2 6.67 2.98 -3.44
CA ILE A 2 6.32 3.68 -4.70
C ILE A 2 7.56 3.73 -5.59
N SER A 3 7.58 2.97 -6.69
CA SER A 3 8.71 2.91 -7.63
C SER A 3 8.37 2.01 -8.83
N ALA A 4 8.83 2.36 -10.02
CA ALA A 4 8.85 1.48 -11.20
C ALA A 4 10.19 0.77 -11.42
N SER A 5 10.98 0.56 -10.36
CA SER A 5 12.26 -0.16 -10.42
C SER A 5 13.24 0.46 -11.43
N HIS A 6 13.49 -0.20 -12.56
CA HIS A 6 14.45 0.21 -13.59
C HIS A 6 13.78 0.89 -14.80
N ASN A 7 12.46 1.02 -14.78
CA ASN A 7 11.73 1.66 -15.87
C ASN A 7 12.12 3.14 -16.00
N PRO A 8 11.88 3.75 -17.19
CA PRO A 8 12.07 5.17 -17.39
C PRO A 8 11.34 6.03 -16.35
N TYR A 9 11.82 7.26 -16.13
CA TYR A 9 11.32 8.16 -15.08
C TYR A 9 9.83 8.52 -15.18
N HIS A 10 9.21 8.33 -16.36
CA HIS A 10 7.79 8.57 -16.56
C HIS A 10 6.90 7.45 -16.02
N ASP A 11 7.46 6.26 -15.81
CA ASP A 11 6.74 5.13 -15.24
C ASP A 11 6.80 5.18 -13.71
N ASN A 12 5.71 4.73 -13.07
CA ASN A 12 5.66 4.54 -11.63
C ASN A 12 4.84 3.29 -11.29
N GLY A 13 4.91 2.85 -10.03
CA GLY A 13 4.16 1.69 -9.55
C GLY A 13 4.07 1.66 -8.04
N ILE A 14 3.06 0.97 -7.53
CA ILE A 14 2.86 0.70 -6.11
C ILE A 14 3.16 -0.77 -5.86
N LYS A 15 3.91 -1.07 -4.80
CA LYS A 15 4.20 -2.44 -4.34
C LYS A 15 3.80 -2.59 -2.88
N LEU A 16 3.03 -3.64 -2.59
CA LEU A 16 2.53 -3.99 -1.25
C LEU A 16 3.31 -5.18 -0.69
N PHE A 17 3.50 -5.18 0.63
CA PHE A 17 4.20 -6.24 1.35
C PHE A 17 3.41 -6.57 2.63
N GLY A 18 3.32 -7.86 2.94
CA GLY A 18 2.71 -8.39 4.15
C GLY A 18 3.52 -8.07 5.40
N ALA A 19 2.92 -8.31 6.56
CA ALA A 19 3.60 -8.17 7.85
C ALA A 19 4.79 -9.14 8.01
N ASP A 20 4.82 -10.21 7.21
CA ASP A 20 5.90 -11.18 7.10
C ASP A 20 7.05 -10.74 6.16
N GLY A 21 6.90 -9.59 5.49
CA GLY A 21 7.88 -9.04 4.54
C GLY A 21 7.79 -9.64 3.14
N PHE A 22 6.86 -10.57 2.88
CA PHE A 22 6.64 -11.11 1.54
C PHE A 22 5.66 -10.26 0.75
N LYS A 23 5.58 -10.51 -0.57
CA LYS A 23 4.51 -9.94 -1.38
C LYS A 23 3.19 -10.58 -0.99
N PHE A 24 2.11 -9.83 -1.23
CA PHE A 24 0.77 -10.39 -1.12
C PHE A 24 0.62 -11.59 -2.05
N SER A 25 -0.18 -12.55 -1.60
CA SER A 25 -0.59 -13.71 -2.39
C SER A 25 -1.59 -13.31 -3.48
N ASP A 26 -1.72 -14.15 -4.50
CA ASP A 26 -2.69 -13.94 -5.58
C ASP A 26 -4.13 -13.77 -5.06
N ALA A 27 -4.48 -14.44 -3.96
CA ALA A 27 -5.80 -14.31 -3.34
C ALA A 27 -6.01 -12.90 -2.73
N GLU A 28 -5.00 -12.37 -2.04
CA GLU A 28 -5.03 -11.01 -1.48
C GLU A 28 -5.05 -9.95 -2.59
N GLU A 29 -4.29 -10.17 -3.67
CA GLU A 29 -4.32 -9.28 -4.84
C GLU A 29 -5.73 -9.26 -5.47
N LEU A 30 -6.36 -10.42 -5.64
CA LEU A 30 -7.73 -10.52 -6.19
C LEU A 30 -8.77 -9.84 -5.30
N GLU A 31 -8.64 -9.93 -3.98
CA GLU A 31 -9.51 -9.21 -3.04
C GLU A 31 -9.39 -7.69 -3.22
N ILE A 32 -8.15 -7.17 -3.35
CA ILE A 32 -7.91 -5.75 -3.59
C ILE A 32 -8.53 -5.30 -4.91
N GLU A 33 -8.41 -6.08 -5.99
CA GLU A 33 -9.05 -5.78 -7.27
C GLU A 33 -10.57 -5.72 -7.16
N ALA A 34 -11.19 -6.63 -6.38
CA ALA A 34 -12.63 -6.61 -6.13
C ALA A 34 -13.05 -5.35 -5.33
N TYR A 35 -12.25 -4.92 -4.35
CA TYR A 35 -12.48 -3.66 -3.64
C TYR A 35 -12.30 -2.44 -4.54
N LEU A 36 -11.35 -2.48 -5.47
CA LEU A 36 -11.17 -1.40 -6.45
C LEU A 36 -12.40 -1.27 -7.35
N GLN A 37 -12.97 -2.38 -7.81
CA GLN A 37 -14.22 -2.34 -8.58
C GLN A 37 -15.35 -1.71 -7.78
N ARG A 38 -15.54 -2.11 -6.51
CA ARG A 38 -16.53 -1.48 -5.62
C ARG A 38 -16.28 0.01 -5.42
N ALA A 39 -15.03 0.44 -5.35
CA ALA A 39 -14.68 1.85 -5.26
C ALA A 39 -15.13 2.65 -6.49
N LEU A 40 -14.95 2.09 -7.69
CA LEU A 40 -15.43 2.70 -8.94
C LEU A 40 -16.96 2.83 -8.96
N ASP A 41 -17.64 1.85 -8.37
CA ASP A 41 -19.09 1.82 -8.24
C ASP A 41 -19.60 2.68 -7.05
N ASN A 42 -18.72 3.39 -6.34
CA ASN A 42 -19.00 4.16 -5.13
C ASN A 42 -19.63 3.32 -3.99
N ASP A 43 -19.30 2.03 -3.92
CA ASP A 43 -19.79 1.03 -2.95
C ASP A 43 -18.72 0.69 -1.88
N LEU A 44 -17.93 1.68 -1.46
CA LEU A 44 -17.04 1.50 -0.31
C LEU A 44 -17.71 1.95 1.00
N PRO A 45 -17.47 1.22 2.10
CA PRO A 45 -17.93 1.65 3.41
C PRO A 45 -17.25 2.97 3.78
N LEU A 46 -18.06 3.98 4.12
CA LEU A 46 -17.57 5.23 4.68
C LEU A 46 -17.55 5.14 6.21
N ILE A 47 -16.52 5.73 6.81
CA ILE A 47 -16.37 5.84 8.26
C ILE A 47 -16.66 7.26 8.73
N ASP A 48 -17.11 7.40 9.97
CA ASP A 48 -17.26 8.73 10.58
C ASP A 48 -15.91 9.35 10.96
N GLY A 49 -15.93 10.65 11.27
CA GLY A 49 -14.72 11.42 11.57
C GLY A 49 -13.93 10.95 12.79
N HIS A 50 -14.52 10.17 13.70
CA HIS A 50 -13.84 9.64 14.88
C HIS A 50 -12.99 8.41 14.57
N HIS A 51 -13.21 7.77 13.42
CA HIS A 51 -12.51 6.55 13.01
C HIS A 51 -11.47 6.77 11.91
N VAL A 52 -11.30 8.02 11.43
CA VAL A 52 -10.31 8.36 10.41
C VAL A 52 -8.90 8.08 10.93
N GLY A 53 -8.09 7.39 10.13
CA GLY A 53 -6.71 7.05 10.48
C GLY A 53 -5.79 8.27 10.59
N GLU A 54 -4.70 8.11 11.34
CA GLU A 54 -3.65 9.12 11.53
C GLU A 54 -2.43 8.82 10.65
N VAL A 55 -1.74 9.88 10.19
CA VAL A 55 -0.46 9.76 9.47
C VAL A 55 0.67 10.13 10.41
N ILE A 56 1.54 9.16 10.70
CA ILE A 56 2.74 9.34 11.52
C ILE A 56 3.98 9.22 10.62
N ARG A 57 4.96 10.10 10.79
CA ARG A 57 6.24 10.03 10.08
C ARG A 57 7.23 9.20 10.88
N SER A 58 7.89 8.25 10.21
CA SER A 58 8.97 7.45 10.79
C SER A 58 10.27 7.73 10.03
N ASP A 59 11.07 8.66 10.57
CA ASP A 59 12.33 9.08 9.95
C ASP A 59 13.49 8.14 10.28
N GLU A 60 13.36 7.30 11.31
CA GLU A 60 14.43 6.40 11.78
C GLU A 60 14.51 5.09 11.00
N GLY A 61 13.44 4.67 10.31
CA GLY A 61 13.39 3.36 9.64
C GLY A 61 14.53 3.12 8.62
N HIS A 62 15.05 4.19 7.99
CA HIS A 62 16.22 4.07 7.10
C HIS A 62 17.51 3.74 7.87
N LYS A 63 17.71 4.37 9.03
CA LYS A 63 18.91 4.13 9.87
C LYS A 63 18.86 2.73 10.46
N GLU A 64 17.69 2.29 10.91
CA GLU A 64 17.48 0.93 11.42
C GLU A 64 17.81 -0.11 10.35
N TYR A 65 17.33 0.07 9.12
CA TYR A 65 17.66 -0.82 8.00
C TYR A 65 19.17 -0.90 7.71
N LEU A 66 19.91 0.21 7.79
CA LEU A 66 21.36 0.23 7.57
C LEU A 66 22.18 -0.38 8.72
N ALA A 67 21.62 -0.46 9.92
CA ALA A 67 22.31 -1.00 11.10
C ALA A 67 22.28 -2.53 11.17
N HIS A 68 21.49 -3.18 10.32
CA HIS A 68 21.35 -4.62 10.18
C HIS A 68 22.04 -5.14 8.92
#